data_AF-A0A7X0CS64-F1
#
_entry.id   AF-A0A7X0CS64-F1
#
_cell.length_a   1.000
_cell.length_b   1.000
_cell.length_c   1.000
_cell.angle_alpha   90.00
_cell.angle_beta   90.00
_cell.angle_gamma   90.00
#
_symmetry.space_group_name_H-M   'P 1'
#
loop_
_entity.id
_entity.type
_entity.pdbx_description
1 polymer ?
#
loop_
_entity_poly.entity_id
_entity_poly.type
_entity_poly.pdbx_seq_one_letter_code
_entity_poly.pdbx_strand_id
1 'polypeptide(L)'
;MKHIPKIAVVGPESTGKSTMSDYLAAHYNTIAVPEYARGYCEKLTEPCTWQDEINMFYGQLALEKELLPKANNILICDTTFITVKIWSEEMFGQSPQQVLDELPKHPYDLYLLLNIDLPWQDDPLRNFPTMREHFMNVWYKELNALQARYVVISGTGQERYNSAVKAIDDFLAE
;
A
#
# COMPACT_ATOMS: atom_id res chain seq x y z
N MET A 1 -11.51 20.90 10.44
CA MET A 1 -10.78 19.81 11.13
C MET A 1 -9.33 19.89 10.69
N LYS A 2 -8.38 19.56 11.57
CA LYS A 2 -6.96 19.49 11.21
C LYS A 2 -6.79 18.38 10.15
N HIS A 3 -6.05 18.65 9.08
CA HIS A 3 -5.64 17.61 8.12
C HIS A 3 -4.85 16.53 8.86
N ILE A 4 -5.16 15.26 8.62
CA ILE A 4 -4.41 14.11 9.14
C ILE A 4 -3.63 13.56 7.96
N PRO A 5 -2.29 13.71 7.92
CA PRO A 5 -1.48 13.16 6.85
C PRO A 5 -1.64 11.64 6.74
N LYS A 6 -1.80 11.14 5.52
CA LYS A 6 -1.83 9.72 5.20
C LYS A 6 -0.47 9.27 4.68
N ILE A 7 0.12 8.30 5.35
CA ILE A 7 1.39 7.67 4.97
C ILE A 7 1.08 6.31 4.34
N ALA A 8 1.29 6.19 3.04
CA ALA A 8 1.07 4.96 2.29
C ALA A 8 2.29 4.05 2.35
N VAL A 9 2.14 2.80 2.78
CA VAL A 9 3.18 1.78 2.71
C VAL A 9 2.90 0.90 1.51
N VAL A 10 3.74 1.00 0.49
CA VAL A 10 3.50 0.40 -0.83
C VAL A 10 4.69 -0.42 -1.30
N GLY A 11 4.47 -1.24 -2.33
CA GLY A 11 5.52 -2.04 -2.93
C GLY A 11 5.04 -3.44 -3.34
N PRO A 12 5.91 -4.19 -4.03
CA PRO A 12 5.60 -5.54 -4.50
C PRO A 12 5.23 -6.50 -3.37
N GLU A 13 4.79 -7.69 -3.77
CA GLU A 13 4.60 -8.82 -2.87
C GLU A 13 5.89 -9.15 -2.09
N SER A 14 5.73 -9.68 -0.88
CA SER A 14 6.86 -10.13 -0.04
C SER A 14 7.92 -9.04 0.26
N THR A 15 7.49 -7.80 0.49
CA THR A 15 8.34 -6.66 0.88
C THR A 15 8.13 -6.18 2.32
N GLY A 16 7.24 -6.84 3.07
CA GLY A 16 6.99 -6.58 4.49
C GLY A 16 6.05 -5.41 4.79
N LYS A 17 5.13 -5.05 3.87
CA LYS A 17 4.23 -3.89 4.01
C LYS A 17 3.39 -3.93 5.28
N SER A 18 2.71 -5.05 5.56
CA SER A 18 1.86 -5.18 6.75
C SER A 18 2.68 -5.07 8.03
N THR A 19 3.81 -5.79 8.10
CA THR A 19 4.72 -5.70 9.25
C THR A 19 5.28 -4.29 9.46
N MET A 20 5.64 -3.59 8.39
CA MET A 20 6.07 -2.20 8.46
C MET A 20 4.94 -1.28 8.94
N SER A 21 3.73 -1.47 8.45
CA SER A 21 2.59 -0.62 8.79
C SER A 21 2.18 -0.78 10.26
N ASP A 22 2.16 -2.01 10.77
CA ASP A 22 1.92 -2.29 12.18
C ASP A 22 3.01 -1.69 13.07
N TYR A 23 4.28 -1.82 12.67
CA TYR A 23 5.40 -1.21 13.37
C TYR A 23 5.26 0.31 13.46
N LEU A 24 4.96 0.97 12.34
CA LEU A 24 4.83 2.42 12.27
C LEU A 24 3.61 2.91 13.07
N ALA A 25 2.48 2.20 13.00
CA ALA A 25 1.31 2.53 13.80
C ALA A 25 1.62 2.49 15.30
N ALA A 26 2.33 1.45 15.77
CA ALA A 26 2.78 1.36 17.14
C ALA A 26 3.79 2.47 17.51
N HIS A 27 4.77 2.75 16.64
CA HIS A 27 5.80 3.77 16.87
C HIS A 27 5.21 5.17 17.05
N TYR A 28 4.25 5.55 16.19
CA TYR A 28 3.61 6.87 16.23
C TYR A 28 2.37 6.93 17.14
N ASN A 29 2.08 5.85 17.87
CA ASN A 29 0.87 5.72 18.69
C ASN A 29 -0.40 6.12 17.91
N THR A 30 -0.53 5.56 16.71
CA THR A 30 -1.65 5.74 15.79
C THR A 30 -2.16 4.37 15.32
N ILE A 31 -2.96 4.34 14.27
CA ILE A 31 -3.50 3.12 13.67
C ILE A 31 -3.03 2.96 12.22
N ALA A 32 -3.04 1.71 11.76
CA ALA A 32 -2.89 1.36 10.36
C ALA A 32 -4.23 0.92 9.76
N VAL A 33 -4.48 1.31 8.51
CA VAL A 33 -5.46 0.68 7.64
C VAL A 33 -4.82 -0.59 7.09
N PRO A 34 -5.38 -1.78 7.34
CA PRO A 34 -4.86 -3.03 6.77
C PRO A 34 -5.29 -3.22 5.32
N GLU A 35 -4.57 -4.08 4.59
CA GLU A 35 -4.86 -4.35 3.19
C GLU A 35 -6.21 -5.08 3.06
N TYR A 36 -7.21 -4.40 2.52
CA TYR A 36 -8.56 -4.97 2.40
C TYR A 36 -8.56 -6.23 1.52
N ALA A 37 -7.78 -6.20 0.44
CA ALA A 37 -7.66 -7.32 -0.49
C ALA A 37 -7.20 -8.62 0.18
N ARG A 38 -6.33 -8.55 1.18
CA ARG A 38 -5.86 -9.73 1.93
C ARG A 38 -7.03 -10.47 2.57
N GLY A 39 -7.82 -9.77 3.39
CA GLY A 39 -8.96 -10.36 4.09
C GLY A 39 -10.13 -10.72 3.17
N TYR A 40 -10.20 -10.10 1.99
CA TYR A 40 -11.17 -10.44 0.95
C TYR A 40 -10.79 -11.76 0.25
N CYS A 41 -9.57 -11.84 -0.28
CA CYS A 41 -9.05 -12.99 -1.03
C CYS A 41 -8.94 -14.25 -0.16
N GLU A 42 -8.64 -14.14 1.13
CA GLU A 42 -8.63 -15.30 2.05
C GLU A 42 -9.98 -16.01 2.17
N LYS A 43 -11.08 -15.33 1.81
CA LYS A 43 -12.45 -15.87 1.88
C LYS A 43 -12.97 -16.36 0.53
N LEU A 44 -12.24 -16.12 -0.55
CA LEU A 44 -12.63 -16.59 -1.87
C LEU A 44 -12.44 -18.10 -1.95
N THR A 45 -13.46 -18.79 -2.47
CA THR A 45 -13.40 -20.22 -2.77
C THR A 45 -13.11 -20.51 -4.24
N GLU A 46 -13.13 -19.46 -5.07
CA GLU A 46 -12.91 -19.49 -6.52
C GLU A 46 -11.86 -18.42 -6.89
N PRO A 47 -11.25 -18.48 -8.08
CA PRO A 47 -10.33 -17.45 -8.54
C PRO A 47 -10.94 -16.04 -8.52
N CYS A 48 -10.12 -15.04 -8.16
CA CYS A 48 -10.52 -13.63 -8.15
C CYS A 48 -11.10 -13.20 -9.50
N THR A 49 -12.28 -12.59 -9.49
CA THR A 49 -12.94 -12.07 -10.69
C THR A 49 -12.74 -10.57 -10.84
N TRP A 50 -13.06 -10.04 -12.02
CA TRP A 50 -13.09 -8.59 -12.24
C TRP A 50 -14.00 -7.83 -11.25
N GLN A 51 -15.13 -8.42 -10.87
CA GLN A 51 -16.02 -7.80 -9.90
C GLN A 51 -15.41 -7.81 -8.49
N ASP A 52 -14.60 -8.81 -8.16
CA ASP A 52 -13.87 -8.86 -6.90
C ASP A 52 -12.83 -7.75 -6.82
N GLU A 53 -12.09 -7.46 -7.89
CA GLU A 53 -11.18 -6.30 -7.96
C GLU A 53 -11.91 -4.98 -7.64
N ILE A 54 -13.08 -4.76 -8.27
CA ILE A 54 -13.91 -3.57 -8.01
C ILE A 54 -14.39 -3.55 -6.56
N ASN A 55 -14.77 -4.70 -5.99
CA ASN A 55 -15.20 -4.79 -4.59
C ASN A 55 -14.04 -4.47 -3.63
N MET A 56 -12.83 -4.97 -3.91
CA MET A 56 -11.64 -4.68 -3.11
C MET A 56 -11.27 -3.20 -3.14
N PHE A 57 -11.44 -2.55 -4.29
CA PHE A 57 -11.28 -1.09 -4.41
C PHE A 57 -12.23 -0.33 -3.48
N TYR A 58 -13.54 -0.61 -3.55
CA TYR A 58 -14.51 0.04 -2.67
C TYR A 58 -14.28 -0.29 -1.20
N GLY A 59 -13.86 -1.53 -0.91
CA GLY A 59 -13.51 -1.97 0.44
C GLY A 59 -12.36 -1.18 1.03
N GLN A 60 -11.27 -1.00 0.28
CA GLN A 60 -10.11 -0.22 0.72
C GLN A 60 -10.50 1.24 1.00
N LEU A 61 -11.23 1.90 0.09
CA LEU A 61 -11.70 3.28 0.29
C LEU A 61 -12.61 3.43 1.49
N ALA A 62 -13.54 2.49 1.68
CA ALA A 62 -14.44 2.49 2.82
C ALA A 62 -13.68 2.32 4.13
N LEU A 63 -12.70 1.41 4.16
CA LEU A 63 -11.89 1.12 5.35
C LEU A 63 -11.00 2.32 5.73
N GLU A 64 -10.35 2.95 4.76
CA GLU A 64 -9.60 4.20 4.99
C GLU A 64 -10.49 5.29 5.59
N LYS A 65 -11.69 5.49 5.03
CA LYS A 65 -12.64 6.49 5.51
C LYS A 65 -13.12 6.18 6.93
N GLU A 66 -13.32 4.90 7.27
CA GLU A 66 -13.76 4.49 8.61
C GLU A 66 -12.67 4.70 9.66
N LEU A 67 -11.42 4.44 9.29
CA LEU A 67 -10.29 4.48 10.22
C LEU A 67 -9.68 5.88 10.37
N LEU A 68 -9.75 6.74 9.35
CA LEU A 68 -9.20 8.10 9.40
C LEU A 68 -9.57 8.91 10.68
N PRO A 69 -10.83 8.93 11.16
CA PRO A 69 -11.18 9.67 12.38
C PRO A 69 -10.59 9.07 13.67
N LYS A 70 -10.11 7.82 13.63
CA LYS A 70 -9.51 7.09 14.76
C LYS A 70 -7.98 7.27 14.82
N ALA A 71 -7.39 7.91 13.80
CA ALA A 71 -5.95 8.13 13.71
C ALA A 71 -5.47 9.22 14.67
N ASN A 72 -4.23 9.07 15.15
CA ASN A 72 -3.57 10.04 16.00
C ASN A 72 -2.45 10.75 15.22
N ASN A 73 -2.69 12.03 14.88
CA ASN A 73 -1.83 12.91 14.07
C ASN A 73 -1.55 12.46 12.63
N ILE A 74 -1.28 11.19 12.36
CA ILE A 74 -1.07 10.60 11.03
C ILE A 74 -1.85 9.29 10.90
N LEU A 75 -2.21 8.89 9.69
CA LEU A 75 -2.79 7.57 9.39
C LEU A 75 -1.79 6.76 8.55
N ILE A 76 -1.48 5.53 8.97
CA ILE A 76 -0.68 4.60 8.17
C ILE A 76 -1.62 3.76 7.29
N CYS A 77 -1.30 3.55 6.02
CA CYS A 77 -2.12 2.78 5.09
C CYS A 77 -1.31 1.64 4.45
N ASP A 78 -1.62 0.40 4.86
CA ASP A 78 -1.27 -0.83 4.13
C ASP A 78 -2.48 -1.21 3.28
N THR A 79 -2.51 -1.05 1.97
CA THR A 79 -1.64 -0.33 1.06
C THR A 79 -2.47 0.87 0.57
N THR A 80 -2.42 1.21 -0.70
CA THR A 80 -3.39 2.12 -1.35
C THR A 80 -4.21 1.35 -2.38
N PHE A 81 -5.38 1.85 -2.73
CA PHE A 81 -6.24 1.18 -3.72
C PHE A 81 -5.66 1.16 -5.15
N ILE A 82 -4.52 1.82 -5.41
CA ILE A 82 -3.81 1.67 -6.70
C ILE A 82 -3.33 0.23 -6.93
N THR A 83 -3.23 -0.60 -5.88
CA THR A 83 -2.93 -2.02 -6.07
C THR A 83 -3.97 -2.70 -6.94
N VAL A 84 -5.25 -2.33 -6.82
CA VAL A 84 -6.32 -2.85 -7.69
C VAL A 84 -6.04 -2.52 -9.15
N LYS A 85 -5.55 -1.30 -9.44
CA LYS A 85 -5.12 -0.91 -10.79
C LYS A 85 -4.01 -1.85 -11.29
N ILE A 86 -2.93 -1.96 -10.51
CA ILE A 86 -1.74 -2.74 -10.86
C ILE A 86 -2.08 -4.22 -11.10
N TRP A 87 -2.84 -4.83 -10.19
CA TRP A 87 -3.27 -6.22 -10.30
C TRP A 87 -4.21 -6.44 -11.47
N SER A 88 -5.16 -5.52 -11.70
CA SER A 88 -6.10 -5.64 -12.80
C SER A 88 -5.42 -5.54 -14.16
N GLU A 89 -4.43 -4.66 -14.31
CA GLU A 89 -3.64 -4.54 -15.54
C GLU A 89 -2.85 -5.81 -15.84
N GLU A 90 -2.25 -6.44 -14.82
CA GLU A 90 -1.50 -7.68 -15.00
C GLU A 90 -2.43 -8.87 -15.30
N MET A 91 -3.54 -9.00 -14.57
CA MET A 91 -4.43 -10.17 -14.68
C MET A 91 -5.43 -10.10 -15.82
N PHE A 92 -5.92 -8.89 -16.15
CA PHE A 92 -7.01 -8.69 -17.11
C PHE A 92 -6.62 -7.79 -18.28
N GLY A 93 -5.41 -7.22 -18.29
CA GLY A 93 -4.93 -6.34 -19.36
C GLY A 93 -5.56 -4.94 -19.37
N GLN A 94 -6.31 -4.57 -18.33
CA GLN A 94 -6.98 -3.27 -18.21
C GLN A 94 -7.26 -2.92 -16.74
N SER A 95 -7.48 -1.63 -16.47
CA SER A 95 -7.80 -1.09 -15.15
C SER A 95 -9.28 -0.78 -14.97
N PRO A 96 -9.90 -1.02 -13.79
CA PRO A 96 -11.25 -0.58 -13.52
C PRO A 96 -11.36 0.94 -13.62
N GLN A 97 -12.33 1.44 -14.41
CA GLN A 97 -12.51 2.89 -14.59
C GLN A 97 -12.77 3.59 -13.25
N GLN A 98 -13.48 2.93 -12.34
CA GLN A 98 -13.73 3.42 -10.98
C GLN A 98 -12.45 3.73 -10.21
N VAL A 99 -11.40 2.90 -10.39
CA VAL A 99 -10.10 3.13 -9.76
C VAL A 99 -9.43 4.34 -10.39
N LEU A 100 -9.41 4.41 -11.72
CA LEU A 100 -8.78 5.50 -12.47
C LEU A 100 -9.41 6.87 -12.14
N ASP A 101 -10.74 6.90 -12.01
CA ASP A 101 -11.49 8.12 -11.72
C ASP A 101 -11.28 8.62 -10.27
N GLU A 102 -11.02 7.73 -9.32
CA GLU A 102 -10.84 8.07 -7.90
C GLU A 102 -9.38 8.32 -7.49
N LEU A 103 -8.39 7.77 -8.21
CA LEU A 103 -6.96 8.03 -7.96
C LEU A 103 -6.61 9.50 -7.70
N PRO A 104 -7.00 10.48 -8.57
CA PRO A 104 -6.66 11.87 -8.35
C PRO A 104 -7.41 12.54 -7.18
N LYS A 105 -8.47 11.91 -6.66
CA LYS A 105 -9.32 12.47 -5.60
C LYS A 105 -8.89 12.02 -4.20
N HIS A 106 -8.04 11.00 -4.12
CA HIS A 106 -7.63 10.38 -2.86
C HIS A 106 -6.09 10.37 -2.71
N PRO A 107 -5.43 11.55 -2.69
CA PRO A 107 -3.99 11.61 -2.52
C PRO A 107 -3.55 11.08 -1.15
N TYR A 108 -2.28 10.70 -1.07
CA TYR A 108 -1.55 10.41 0.17
C TYR A 108 -0.38 11.38 0.25
N ASP A 109 0.00 11.76 1.47
CA ASP A 109 0.96 12.84 1.69
C ASP A 109 2.42 12.37 1.56
N LEU A 110 2.68 11.10 1.89
CA LEU A 110 3.96 10.44 1.73
C LEU A 110 3.77 8.96 1.39
N TYR A 111 4.60 8.45 0.48
CA TYR A 111 4.65 7.03 0.14
C TYR A 111 5.99 6.44 0.59
N LEU A 112 5.94 5.32 1.30
CA LEU A 112 7.08 4.48 1.61
C LEU A 112 7.08 3.30 0.65
N LEU A 113 7.94 3.35 -0.37
CA LEU A 113 8.09 2.26 -1.32
C LEU A 113 9.08 1.23 -0.76
N LEU A 114 8.57 0.08 -0.34
CA LEU A 114 9.37 -0.99 0.24
C LEU A 114 10.12 -1.76 -0.85
N ASN A 115 11.45 -1.84 -0.72
CA ASN A 115 12.32 -2.53 -1.67
C ASN A 115 12.19 -4.07 -1.58
N ILE A 116 12.64 -4.77 -2.62
CA ILE A 116 12.59 -6.23 -2.82
C ILE A 116 13.83 -6.97 -2.28
N ASP A 117 14.57 -6.33 -1.39
CA ASP A 117 15.75 -6.86 -0.70
C ASP A 117 15.43 -7.90 0.37
N LEU A 118 14.18 -7.98 0.85
CA LEU A 118 13.70 -9.10 1.65
C LEU A 118 13.58 -10.37 0.79
N PRO A 119 13.82 -11.57 1.36
CA PRO A 119 13.58 -12.81 0.65
C PRO A 119 12.10 -12.95 0.30
N TRP A 120 11.83 -13.64 -0.81
CA TRP A 120 10.47 -14.09 -1.10
C TRP A 120 10.00 -15.01 0.02
N GLN A 121 8.76 -14.82 0.44
CA GLN A 121 8.06 -15.78 1.27
C GLN A 121 6.97 -16.40 0.40
N ASP A 122 6.77 -17.71 0.50
CA ASP A 122 5.62 -18.36 -0.15
C ASP A 122 4.38 -18.22 0.72
N ASP A 123 3.24 -17.96 0.09
CA ASP A 123 1.92 -17.88 0.70
C ASP A 123 0.85 -18.16 -0.37
N PRO A 124 -0.30 -18.78 -0.04
CA PRO A 124 -1.30 -19.18 -1.03
C PRO A 124 -1.88 -18.05 -1.88
N LEU A 125 -1.81 -16.80 -1.40
CA LEU A 125 -2.31 -15.63 -2.13
C LEU A 125 -1.24 -14.94 -2.96
N ARG A 126 0.00 -15.45 -2.98
CA ARG A 126 1.07 -14.81 -3.75
C ARG A 126 1.12 -15.33 -5.17
N ASN A 127 1.18 -14.42 -6.14
CA ASN A 127 0.99 -14.77 -7.55
C ASN A 127 2.28 -14.77 -8.36
N PHE A 128 3.21 -13.86 -8.09
CA PHE A 128 4.29 -13.57 -9.04
C PHE A 128 5.71 -13.63 -8.43
N PRO A 129 6.16 -14.82 -7.98
CA PRO A 129 7.46 -14.99 -7.30
C PRO A 129 8.67 -14.54 -8.13
N THR A 130 8.57 -14.61 -9.47
CA THR A 130 9.67 -14.30 -10.39
C THR A 130 9.59 -12.89 -10.98
N MET A 131 8.54 -12.11 -10.68
CA MET A 131 8.31 -10.79 -11.30
C MET A 131 8.57 -9.63 -10.34
N ARG A 132 9.35 -9.84 -9.28
CA ARG A 132 9.60 -8.83 -8.24
C ARG A 132 10.21 -7.54 -8.80
N GLU A 133 11.17 -7.64 -9.72
CA GLU A 133 11.77 -6.49 -10.40
C GLU A 133 10.77 -5.77 -11.32
N HIS A 134 9.92 -6.54 -12.03
CA HIS A 134 8.85 -5.97 -12.84
C HIS A 134 7.90 -5.14 -11.99
N PHE A 135 7.40 -5.68 -10.87
CA PHE A 135 6.51 -4.94 -9.99
C PHE A 135 7.18 -3.75 -9.30
N MET A 136 8.49 -3.81 -8.98
CA MET A 136 9.21 -2.62 -8.54
C MET A 136 9.17 -1.52 -9.60
N ASN A 137 9.42 -1.86 -10.86
CA ASN A 137 9.36 -0.91 -11.96
C ASN A 137 7.94 -0.37 -12.20
N VAL A 138 6.91 -1.19 -12.03
CA VAL A 138 5.51 -0.75 -12.05
C VAL A 138 5.28 0.28 -10.94
N TRP A 139 5.69 0.01 -9.71
CA TRP A 139 5.54 0.97 -8.61
C TRP A 139 6.25 2.31 -8.86
N TYR A 140 7.47 2.29 -9.42
CA TYR A 140 8.15 3.53 -9.81
C TYR A 140 7.35 4.32 -10.87
N LYS A 141 6.79 3.64 -11.88
CA LYS A 141 5.97 4.28 -12.90
C LYS A 141 4.70 4.89 -12.31
N GLU A 142 4.01 4.15 -11.47
CA GLU A 142 2.77 4.58 -10.83
C GLU A 142 2.99 5.78 -9.90
N LEU A 143 4.00 5.72 -9.03
CA LEU A 143 4.34 6.84 -8.14
C LEU A 143 4.77 8.08 -8.93
N ASN A 144 5.50 7.91 -10.04
CA ASN A 144 5.86 9.03 -10.91
C ASN A 144 4.64 9.61 -11.63
N ALA A 145 3.71 8.78 -12.10
CA ALA A 145 2.46 9.23 -12.74
C ALA A 145 1.55 10.00 -11.77
N LEU A 146 1.54 9.59 -10.50
CA LEU A 146 0.87 10.32 -9.41
C LEU A 146 1.60 11.61 -8.99
N GLN A 147 2.81 11.86 -9.50
CA GLN A 147 3.72 12.88 -8.97
C GLN A 147 3.90 12.76 -7.45
N ALA A 148 3.92 11.52 -6.97
CA ALA A 148 3.92 11.20 -5.56
C ALA A 148 5.23 11.63 -4.89
N ARG A 149 5.12 12.15 -3.67
CA ARG A 149 6.26 12.27 -2.76
C ARG A 149 6.54 10.89 -2.16
N TYR A 150 7.66 10.27 -2.51
CA TYR A 150 7.99 8.94 -2.01
C TYR A 150 9.45 8.79 -1.59
N VAL A 151 9.68 7.86 -0.66
CA VAL A 151 11.02 7.42 -0.24
C VAL A 151 11.09 5.90 -0.38
N VAL A 152 12.18 5.41 -0.98
CA VAL A 152 12.44 3.97 -1.09
C VAL A 152 13.05 3.48 0.22
N ILE A 153 12.41 2.50 0.85
CA ILE A 153 12.88 1.91 2.10
C ILE A 153 13.54 0.57 1.79
N SER A 154 14.84 0.51 2.07
CA SER A 154 15.70 -0.67 1.87
C SER A 154 16.32 -1.11 3.21
N GLY A 155 17.04 -2.22 3.18
CA GLY A 155 17.67 -2.84 4.33
C GLY A 155 16.82 -3.96 4.93
N THR A 156 17.44 -4.69 5.85
CA THR A 156 16.84 -5.79 6.61
C THR A 156 16.90 -5.47 8.11
N GLY A 157 16.03 -6.10 8.91
CA GLY A 157 16.02 -5.91 10.36
C GLY A 157 15.69 -4.48 10.81
N GLN A 158 16.29 -4.02 11.91
CA GLN A 158 15.94 -2.76 12.57
C GLN A 158 16.27 -1.52 11.73
N GLU A 159 17.32 -1.56 10.91
CA GLU A 159 17.73 -0.43 10.07
C GLU A 159 16.65 -0.03 9.06
N ARG A 160 15.92 -1.02 8.53
CA ARG A 160 14.78 -0.80 7.61
C ARG A 160 13.68 0.03 8.29
N TYR A 161 13.31 -0.35 9.51
CA TYR A 161 12.30 0.35 10.30
C TYR A 161 12.75 1.77 10.67
N ASN A 162 14.01 1.92 11.09
CA ASN A 162 14.57 3.24 11.41
C ASN A 162 14.58 4.16 10.18
N SER A 163 14.81 3.61 8.98
CA SER A 163 14.76 4.38 7.72
C SER A 163 13.34 4.86 7.41
N ALA A 164 12.33 4.03 7.65
CA ALA A 164 10.93 4.42 7.48
C ALA A 164 10.49 5.50 8.49
N VAL A 165 10.87 5.35 9.75
CA VAL A 165 10.65 6.37 10.81
C VAL A 165 11.32 7.67 10.42
N LYS A 166 12.58 7.64 10.02
CA LYS A 166 13.30 8.84 9.58
C LYS A 166 12.59 9.54 8.42
N ALA A 167 12.11 8.80 7.43
CA ALA A 167 11.41 9.36 6.27
C ALA A 167 10.11 10.07 6.68
N ILE A 168 9.36 9.51 7.64
CA ILE A 168 8.14 10.13 8.17
C ILE A 168 8.48 11.34 9.05
N ASP A 169 9.47 11.24 9.92
CA ASP A 169 9.91 12.34 10.80
C ASP A 169 10.39 13.54 9.99
N ASP A 170 11.19 13.31 8.93
CA ASP A 170 11.62 14.35 8.00
C ASP A 170 10.40 15.00 7.31
N PHE A 171 9.40 14.21 6.90
CA PHE A 171 8.16 14.72 6.32
C PHE A 171 7.33 15.56 7.30
N LEU A 172 7.24 15.14 8.57
CA LEU A 172 6.45 15.85 9.59
C LEU A 172 7.14 17.11 10.12
N ALA A 173 8.44 17.27 9.87
CA ALA A 173 9.23 18.44 10.28
C ALA A 173 9.19 19.60 9.27
N GLU A 174 8.63 19.39 8.07
CA GLU A 174 8.44 20.41 7.03
C GLU A 174 7.21 21.30 7.29
#